data_AF-A0A936IKL9-F1
#
_entry.id   AF-A0A936IKL9-F1
#
_cell.length_a   1.000
_cell.length_b   1.000
_cell.length_c   1.000
_cell.angle_alpha   90.00
_cell.angle_beta   90.00
_cell.angle_gamma   90.00
#
_symmetry.space_group_name_H-M   'P 1'
#
loop_
_entity.id
_entity.type
_entity.pdbx_description
1 polymer ?
#
loop_
_entity_poly.entity_id
_entity_poly.type
_entity_poly.pdbx_seq_one_letter_code
_entity_poly.pdbx_strand_id
1 'polypeptide(L)'
;MTVMAQELLAFLRERFYRSPAVLAVMHDGGRRIRAAFAQLRAHPDELPPGALERLPRDGTERTVCDHIAGMTDRFLLRLTSDG
;
A
#
# COMPACT_ATOMS: atom_id res chain seq x y z
N MET A 1 -2.83 -27.39 15.00
CA MET A 1 -3.83 -26.54 14.29
C MET A 1 -3.23 -25.65 13.21
N THR A 2 -1.93 -25.75 12.90
CA THR A 2 -1.21 -24.94 11.90
C THR A 2 -1.17 -25.56 10.50
N VAL A 3 -1.19 -26.90 10.40
CA VAL A 3 -1.08 -27.63 9.13
C VAL A 3 -2.26 -27.35 8.19
N MET A 4 -3.49 -27.39 8.70
CA MET A 4 -4.69 -27.15 7.89
C MET A 4 -4.79 -25.72 7.33
N ALA A 5 -4.31 -24.72 8.07
CA ALA A 5 -4.31 -23.34 7.59
C ALA A 5 -3.34 -23.16 6.39
N GLN A 6 -2.20 -23.86 6.40
CA GLN A 6 -1.24 -23.83 5.31
C GLN A 6 -1.77 -24.54 4.06
N GLU A 7 -2.44 -25.69 4.22
CA GLU A 7 -3.10 -26.42 3.13
C GLU A 7 -4.20 -25.57 2.47
N LEU A 8 -5.02 -24.89 3.27
CA LEU A 8 -6.02 -23.96 2.76
C LEU A 8 -5.40 -22.78 2.00
N LEU A 9 -4.34 -22.17 2.55
CA LEU A 9 -3.63 -21.08 1.88
C LEU A 9 -3.00 -21.52 0.56
N ALA A 10 -2.44 -22.73 0.51
CA ALA A 10 -1.89 -23.31 -0.72
C ALA A 10 -2.99 -23.50 -1.77
N PHE A 11 -4.12 -24.10 -1.39
CA PHE A 11 -5.28 -24.27 -2.26
C PHE A 11 -5.81 -22.93 -2.82
N LEU A 12 -6.00 -21.93 -1.95
CA LEU A 12 -6.45 -20.61 -2.36
C LEU A 12 -5.42 -19.88 -3.25
N ARG A 13 -4.12 -20.04 -2.98
CA ARG A 13 -3.06 -19.49 -3.84
C ARG A 13 -3.14 -20.05 -5.25
N GLU A 14 -3.33 -21.35 -5.39
CA GLU A 14 -3.38 -21.99 -6.69
C GLU A 14 -4.67 -21.68 -7.45
N ARG A 15 -5.82 -21.69 -6.77
CA ARG A 15 -7.13 -21.65 -7.41
C ARG A 15 -7.82 -20.29 -7.43
N PHE A 16 -7.43 -19.36 -6.55
CA PHE A 16 -8.10 -18.06 -6.41
C PHE A 16 -7.17 -16.88 -6.70
N TYR A 17 -6.04 -16.78 -5.98
CA TYR A 17 -5.15 -15.62 -6.07
C TYR A 17 -4.41 -15.48 -7.42
N ARG A 18 -4.36 -16.54 -8.22
CA ARG A 18 -3.80 -16.54 -9.58
C ARG A 18 -4.81 -16.19 -10.68
N SER A 19 -6.08 -15.96 -10.33
CA SER A 19 -7.08 -15.58 -11.34
C SER A 19 -6.74 -14.21 -11.96
N PRO A 20 -7.00 -14.01 -13.26
CA PRO A 20 -6.73 -12.73 -13.93
C PRO A 20 -7.39 -11.53 -13.24
N ALA A 21 -8.59 -11.71 -12.69
CA ALA A 21 -9.31 -10.66 -11.97
C ALA A 21 -8.56 -10.23 -10.69
N VAL A 22 -8.11 -11.19 -9.87
CA VAL A 22 -7.35 -10.88 -8.65
C VAL A 22 -6.00 -10.24 -8.99
N LEU A 23 -5.30 -10.76 -9.99
CA LEU A 23 -4.02 -10.20 -10.44
C LEU A 23 -4.17 -8.77 -10.95
N ALA A 24 -5.24 -8.47 -11.69
CA ALA A 24 -5.52 -7.11 -12.17
C ALA A 24 -5.67 -6.11 -11.02
N VAL A 25 -6.45 -6.46 -9.99
CA VAL A 25 -6.63 -5.63 -8.78
C VAL A 25 -5.30 -5.47 -8.02
N MET A 26 -4.55 -6.56 -7.84
CA MET A 26 -3.24 -6.53 -7.18
C MET A 26 -2.23 -5.63 -7.90
N HIS A 27 -2.16 -5.72 -9.23
CA HIS A 27 -1.30 -4.87 -10.04
C HIS A 27 -1.70 -3.40 -9.96
N ASP A 28 -3.00 -3.11 -10.01
CA ASP A 28 -3.50 -1.75 -9.88
C ASP A 28 -3.17 -1.14 -8.51
N GLY A 29 -3.45 -1.85 -7.42
CA GLY A 29 -3.08 -1.42 -6.07
C GLY A 29 -1.57 -1.18 -5.93
N GLY A 30 -0.75 -2.08 -6.47
CA GLY A 30 0.71 -1.92 -6.47
C GLY A 30 1.20 -0.70 -7.25
N ARG A 31 0.56 -0.36 -8.38
CA ARG A 31 0.87 0.89 -9.12
C ARG A 31 0.51 2.11 -8.30
N ARG A 32 -0.65 2.14 -7.65
CA ARG A 32 -1.11 3.27 -6.84
C ARG A 32 -0.22 3.53 -5.65
N ILE A 33 0.18 2.47 -4.92
CA ILE A 33 1.12 2.58 -3.79
C ILE A 33 2.46 3.18 -4.26
N ARG A 34 2.98 2.73 -5.41
CA ARG A 34 4.22 3.29 -5.98
C ARG A 34 4.08 4.77 -6.34
N ALA A 35 2.96 5.16 -6.96
CA ALA A 35 2.69 6.55 -7.30
C ALA A 35 2.58 7.42 -6.04
N ALA A 36 1.79 7.01 -5.06
CA ALA A 36 1.64 7.70 -3.78
C ALA A 36 2.98 7.86 -3.04
N PHE A 37 3.80 6.80 -3.02
CA PHE A 37 5.13 6.87 -2.42
C PHE A 37 6.04 7.85 -3.15
N ALA A 38 6.05 7.84 -4.48
CA ALA A 38 6.86 8.76 -5.26
C ALA A 38 6.44 10.22 -5.03
N GLN A 39 5.14 10.51 -5.02
CA GLN A 39 4.58 11.84 -4.77
C GLN A 39 4.94 12.35 -3.37
N LEU A 40 4.60 11.60 -2.32
CA LEU A 40 4.82 12.03 -0.93
C LEU A 40 6.32 12.09 -0.56
N ARG A 41 7.17 11.34 -1.25
CA ARG A 41 8.62 11.47 -1.09
C ARG A 41 9.15 12.75 -1.75
N ALA A 42 8.60 13.13 -2.91
CA ALA A 42 8.98 14.36 -3.60
C ALA A 42 8.42 15.62 -2.90
N HIS A 43 7.23 15.50 -2.30
CA HIS A 43 6.51 16.56 -1.61
C HIS A 43 6.13 16.12 -0.19
N PRO A 44 7.12 15.98 0.72
CA PRO A 44 6.86 15.53 2.09
C PRO A 44 5.98 16.51 2.87
N ASP A 45 5.87 17.77 2.43
CA ASP A 45 4.97 18.79 2.95
C ASP A 45 3.48 18.48 2.75
N GLU A 46 3.12 17.58 1.83
CA GLU A 46 1.75 17.06 1.67
C GLU A 46 1.36 16.03 2.74
N LEU A 47 2.31 15.56 3.56
CA LEU A 47 2.04 14.64 4.66
C LEU A 47 1.17 15.32 5.74
N PRO A 48 0.29 14.56 6.42
CA PRO A 48 -0.48 15.11 7.51
C PRO A 48 0.42 15.53 8.69
N PRO A 49 -0.03 16.44 9.57
CA PRO A 49 0.77 16.98 10.67
C PRO A 49 1.45 15.90 11.54
N GLY A 50 0.71 14.86 11.93
CA GLY A 50 1.27 13.78 12.75
C GLY A 50 2.29 12.88 12.04
N ALA A 51 2.40 12.95 10.70
CA ALA A 51 3.49 12.32 9.96
C ALA A 51 4.67 13.28 9.81
N LEU A 52 4.42 14.57 9.54
CA LEU A 52 5.45 15.62 9.49
C LEU A 52 6.27 15.69 10.79
N GLU A 53 5.63 15.56 11.95
CA GLU A 53 6.30 15.55 13.25
C GLU A 53 7.31 14.40 13.42
N ARG A 54 7.10 13.28 12.72
CA ARG A 54 8.01 12.12 12.77
C ARG A 54 9.14 12.22 11.77
N LEU A 55 9.02 13.08 10.76
CA LEU A 55 9.97 13.21 9.66
C LEU A 55 11.42 13.48 10.13
N PRO A 56 11.69 14.35 11.12
CA PRO A 56 13.04 14.57 11.64
C PRO A 56 13.64 13.36 12.36
N ARG A 57 12.80 12.48 12.93
CA ARG A 57 13.22 11.32 13.71
C ARG A 57 13.38 10.07 12.85
N ASP A 58 12.39 9.80 11.99
CA ASP A 58 12.26 8.54 11.26
C ASP A 58 12.79 8.65 9.82
N GLY A 59 13.00 9.87 9.32
CA GLY A 59 13.36 10.15 7.93
C GLY A 59 12.17 10.06 6.97
N THR A 60 12.35 10.59 5.77
CA THR A 60 11.26 10.73 4.78
C THR A 60 10.69 9.37 4.36
N GLU A 61 11.52 8.41 3.97
CA GLU A 61 11.08 7.13 3.40
C GLU A 61 10.27 6.31 4.41
N ARG A 62 10.72 6.23 5.67
CA ARG A 62 10.02 5.51 6.73
C ARG A 62 8.69 6.18 7.06
N THR A 63 8.70 7.51 7.17
CA THR A 63 7.51 8.30 7.49
C THR A 63 6.43 8.16 6.41
N VAL A 64 6.83 8.24 5.13
CA VAL A 64 5.93 8.04 3.98
C VAL A 64 5.41 6.60 3.95
N CYS A 65 6.27 5.59 4.15
CA CYS A 65 5.84 4.18 4.22
C CYS A 65 4.77 3.95 5.29
N ASP A 66 4.99 4.44 6.50
CA ASP A 66 4.03 4.33 7.60
C ASP A 66 2.73 5.05 7.31
N HIS A 67 2.81 6.24 6.71
CA HIS A 67 1.62 6.99 6.34
C HIS A 67 0.79 6.23 5.30
N ILE A 68 1.42 5.70 4.25
CA ILE A 68 0.76 4.87 3.22
C ILE A 68 0.19 3.59 3.81
N ALA A 69 0.90 2.92 4.72
CA ALA A 69 0.41 1.71 5.38
C ALA A 69 -0.84 1.96 6.24
N GLY A 70 -1.04 3.20 6.73
CA GLY A 70 -2.25 3.62 7.42
C GLY A 70 -3.40 4.06 6.50
N MET A 71 -3.19 4.10 5.18
CA MET A 71 -4.23 4.50 4.22
C MET A 71 -5.20 3.35 3.93
N THR A 72 -6.42 3.71 3.55
CA THR A 72 -7.39 2.77 2.96
C THR A 72 -7.29 2.82 1.44
N ASP A 73 -7.74 1.77 0.75
CA ASP A 73 -7.82 1.74 -0.71
C ASP A 73 -8.57 2.96 -1.27
N ARG A 74 -9.65 3.39 -0.62
CA ARG A 74 -10.42 4.59 -1.00
C ARG A 74 -9.64 5.89 -0.86
N PHE A 75 -8.70 5.95 0.09
CA PHE A 75 -7.83 7.11 0.23
C PHE A 75 -6.77 7.12 -0.88
N LEU A 76 -6.12 5.97 -1.13
CA LEU A 76 -5.15 5.81 -2.22
C LEU A 76 -5.78 6.09 -3.59
N LEU A 77 -7.03 5.69 -3.80
CA LEU A 77 -7.81 5.99 -5.00
C LEU A 77 -7.90 7.50 -5.25
N ARG A 78 -8.24 8.30 -4.24
CA ARG A 78 -8.33 9.76 -4.38
C ARG A 78 -6.98 10.39 -4.72
N LEU A 79 -5.95 10.04 -3.96
CA LEU A 79 -4.60 10.59 -4.13
C LEU A 79 -4.02 10.33 -5.54
N THR A 80 -4.37 9.21 -6.15
CA THR A 80 -3.85 8.79 -7.47
C THR A 80 -4.77 9.13 -8.66
N SER A 81 -5.97 9.65 -8.40
CA SER A 81 -6.92 10.05 -9.46
C SER A 81 -6.80 11.54 -9.84
N ASP A 82 -6.08 12.32 -9.03
CA ASP A 82 -5.89 13.76 -9.20
C ASP A 82 -4.56 14.12 -9.90
N GLY A 83 -4.03 13.22 -10.75
CA GLY A 83 -2.78 13.39 -11.50
C GLY A 83 -2.91 13.15 -12.99
#